data_AF-A0A5S3Z3B5-F1
#
_entry.id   AF-A0A5S3Z3B5-F1
#
_cell.length_a   1.000
_cell.length_b   1.000
_cell.length_c   1.000
_cell.angle_alpha   90.00
_cell.angle_beta   90.00
_cell.angle_gamma   90.00
#
_symmetry.space_group_name_H-M   'P 1'
#
loop_
_entity.id
_entity.type
_entity.pdbx_description
1 polymer ?
#
loop_
_entity_poly.entity_id
_entity_poly.type
_entity_poly.pdbx_seq_one_letter_code
_entity_poly.pdbx_strand_id
1 'polypeptide(L)'
;MKNSRIKIGIVPTELGGMDIRALTYLILFQNTIQTSFEFQFMPFDSEHRLFKLLNSKTPVGRSEVTAEADKFIENYDEWLRSKAAGYRITPSYPDGIIFLSICRFSDNYFATGGNGWDIIALGNWERIMAPPSIVEFFLTLVLRASIDVACGQNFPARHQSLKGCVFDFSATISNARYSVLTGYLCQTCCKKISSERSEQVAEDAKMLFSKQWLGEAMQPTTVSNIVKKLGYDLFHTSGIKPTLGERLLATAEKEAVANIIKLIGTIFLAGLLLWLGLKQ
;
A
#
# COMPACT_ATOMS: atom_id res chain seq x y z
N MET A 1 -4.24 26.84 -14.29
CA MET A 1 -5.29 25.83 -14.04
C MET A 1 -5.06 25.28 -12.64
N LYS A 2 -6.08 25.20 -11.78
CA LYS A 2 -5.94 24.43 -10.53
C LYS A 2 -5.69 22.97 -10.94
N ASN A 3 -4.51 22.43 -10.66
CA ASN A 3 -4.27 21.00 -10.83
C ASN A 3 -5.22 20.26 -9.89
N SER A 4 -6.33 19.75 -10.43
CA SER A 4 -7.18 18.82 -9.70
C SER A 4 -6.38 17.56 -9.42
N ARG A 5 -6.46 17.08 -8.18
CA ARG A 5 -5.86 15.79 -7.80
C ARG A 5 -6.46 14.67 -8.64
N ILE A 6 -5.65 13.67 -8.92
CA ILE A 6 -6.07 12.45 -9.60
C ILE A 6 -6.71 11.55 -8.56
N LYS A 7 -8.02 11.32 -8.68
CA LYS A 7 -8.81 10.57 -7.71
C LYS A 7 -8.67 9.08 -7.96
N ILE A 8 -8.11 8.36 -6.99
CA ILE A 8 -7.90 6.93 -7.07
C ILE A 8 -8.85 6.23 -6.11
N GLY A 9 -9.80 5.47 -6.65
CA GLY A 9 -10.71 4.64 -5.89
C GLY A 9 -10.02 3.35 -5.46
N ILE A 10 -10.10 3.00 -4.18
CA ILE A 10 -9.53 1.77 -3.62
C ILE A 10 -10.68 0.88 -3.17
N VAL A 11 -10.73 -0.34 -3.70
CA VAL A 11 -11.76 -1.33 -3.40
C VAL A 11 -11.09 -2.56 -2.78
N PRO A 12 -11.03 -2.67 -1.45
CA PRO A 12 -10.50 -3.85 -0.81
C PRO A 12 -11.53 -4.99 -0.79
N THR A 13 -11.11 -6.18 -1.20
CA THR A 13 -11.93 -7.40 -1.11
C THR A 13 -11.55 -8.18 0.17
N GLU A 14 -11.82 -9.49 0.22
CA GLU A 14 -11.36 -10.33 1.33
C GLU A 14 -9.83 -10.46 1.32
N LEU A 15 -9.17 -9.78 2.26
CA LEU A 15 -7.71 -9.77 2.39
C LEU A 15 -7.14 -10.91 3.26
N GLY A 16 -7.76 -12.09 3.24
CA GLY A 16 -7.22 -13.29 3.93
C GLY A 16 -7.05 -13.15 5.45
N GLY A 17 -7.78 -12.22 6.07
CA GLY A 17 -7.65 -11.86 7.48
C GLY A 17 -6.50 -10.90 7.80
N MET A 18 -5.87 -10.28 6.79
CA MET A 18 -5.05 -9.08 6.99
C MET A 18 -5.89 -8.02 7.69
N ASP A 19 -5.31 -7.35 8.69
CA ASP A 19 -5.96 -6.19 9.28
C ASP A 19 -5.92 -5.02 8.28
N ILE A 20 -7.07 -4.77 7.66
CA ILE A 20 -7.19 -3.74 6.64
C ILE A 20 -6.93 -2.34 7.19
N ARG A 21 -7.09 -2.10 8.49
CA ARG A 21 -6.97 -0.77 9.09
C ARG A 21 -5.58 -0.18 8.90
N ALA A 22 -4.55 -1.03 9.03
CA ALA A 22 -3.16 -0.66 8.78
C ALA A 22 -2.96 -0.20 7.33
N LEU A 23 -3.41 -1.01 6.37
CA LEU A 23 -3.28 -0.72 4.94
C LEU A 23 -4.10 0.52 4.53
N THR A 24 -5.34 0.62 5.02
CA THR A 24 -6.21 1.78 4.81
C THR A 24 -5.59 3.06 5.34
N TYR A 25 -5.06 3.03 6.57
CA TYR A 25 -4.36 4.18 7.14
C TYR A 25 -3.15 4.57 6.29
N LEU A 26 -2.32 3.60 5.89
CA LEU A 26 -1.14 3.86 5.07
C LEU A 26 -1.48 4.46 3.71
N ILE A 27 -2.52 3.97 3.04
CA ILE A 27 -2.96 4.51 1.74
C ILE A 27 -3.53 5.93 1.91
N LEU A 28 -4.41 6.15 2.89
CA LEU A 28 -5.01 7.47 3.12
C LEU A 28 -4.00 8.50 3.62
N PHE A 29 -3.00 8.10 4.40
CA PHE A 29 -1.93 8.99 4.86
C PHE A 29 -1.14 9.58 3.68
N GLN A 30 -1.04 8.88 2.55
CA GLN A 30 -0.39 9.43 1.35
C GLN A 30 -1.06 10.73 0.89
N ASN A 31 -2.36 10.94 1.14
CA ASN A 31 -3.05 12.19 0.78
C ASN A 31 -2.53 13.42 1.54
N THR A 32 -1.83 13.24 2.66
CA THR A 32 -1.32 14.33 3.51
C THR A 32 0.13 14.70 3.19
N ILE A 33 0.86 13.85 2.45
CA ILE A 33 2.29 14.03 2.15
C ILE A 33 2.56 14.34 0.68
N GLN A 34 1.56 14.21 -0.19
CA GLN A 34 1.66 14.61 -1.60
C GLN A 34 0.41 15.36 -2.08
N THR A 35 0.45 15.89 -3.30
CA THR A 35 -0.63 16.71 -3.87
C THR A 35 -1.17 16.24 -5.23
N SER A 36 -0.53 15.26 -5.87
CA SER A 36 -0.90 14.73 -7.19
C SER A 36 -2.09 13.76 -7.17
N PHE A 37 -2.20 12.93 -6.12
CA PHE A 37 -3.20 11.87 -5.99
C PHE A 37 -4.15 12.14 -4.82
N GLU A 38 -5.39 11.66 -4.95
CA GLU A 38 -6.39 11.61 -3.90
C GLU A 38 -6.91 10.18 -3.78
N PHE A 39 -6.37 9.43 -2.82
CA PHE A 39 -6.81 8.07 -2.53
C PHE A 39 -8.09 8.08 -1.71
N GLN A 40 -9.10 7.33 -2.17
CA GLN A 40 -10.39 7.20 -1.49
C GLN A 40 -10.83 5.74 -1.47
N PHE A 41 -11.28 5.24 -0.31
CA PHE A 41 -11.87 3.91 -0.23
C PHE A 41 -13.31 3.96 -0.70
N MET A 42 -13.62 3.13 -1.69
CA MET A 42 -14.88 3.21 -2.42
C MET A 42 -15.84 2.10 -1.99
N PRO A 43 -17.16 2.38 -1.89
CA PRO A 43 -18.15 1.33 -1.70
C PRO A 43 -18.24 0.48 -2.97
N PHE A 44 -18.64 -0.78 -2.85
CA PHE A 44 -18.78 -1.68 -3.99
C PHE A 44 -19.94 -2.66 -3.82
N ASP A 45 -20.41 -3.21 -4.93
CA ASP A 45 -21.45 -4.24 -4.94
C ASP A 45 -20.86 -5.62 -4.67
N SER A 46 -20.88 -6.07 -3.41
CA SER A 46 -20.30 -7.37 -3.02
C SER A 46 -20.93 -8.57 -3.74
N GLU A 47 -22.14 -8.42 -4.29
CA GLU A 47 -22.83 -9.50 -5.02
C GLU A 47 -22.36 -9.66 -6.47
N HIS A 48 -21.65 -8.66 -7.00
CA HIS A 48 -21.11 -8.70 -8.36
C HIS A 48 -20.14 -9.88 -8.53
N ARG A 49 -20.21 -10.56 -9.68
CA ARG A 49 -19.41 -11.76 -9.97
C ARG A 49 -17.91 -11.54 -9.80
N LEU A 50 -17.42 -10.35 -10.13
CA LEU A 50 -16.03 -9.95 -9.90
C LEU A 50 -15.57 -10.26 -8.46
N PHE A 51 -16.35 -9.91 -7.43
CA PHE A 51 -15.95 -10.13 -6.04
C PHE A 51 -15.98 -11.60 -5.63
N LYS A 52 -16.84 -12.41 -6.28
CA LYS A 52 -16.81 -13.87 -6.11
C LYS A 52 -15.49 -14.45 -6.63
N LEU A 53 -14.98 -13.94 -7.75
CA LEU A 53 -13.67 -14.33 -8.29
C LEU A 53 -12.53 -13.81 -7.41
N LEU A 54 -12.57 -12.54 -7.00
CA LEU A 54 -11.54 -11.91 -6.16
C LEU A 54 -11.51 -12.43 -4.72
N ASN A 55 -12.54 -13.14 -4.27
CA ASN A 55 -12.55 -13.83 -2.98
C ASN A 55 -12.39 -15.35 -3.12
N SER A 56 -12.13 -15.85 -4.34
CA SER A 56 -11.95 -17.27 -4.57
C SER A 56 -10.69 -17.80 -3.87
N LYS A 57 -10.83 -18.98 -3.26
CA LYS A 57 -9.70 -19.74 -2.69
C LYS A 57 -8.94 -20.53 -3.74
N THR A 58 -9.53 -20.75 -4.92
CA THR A 58 -8.89 -21.42 -6.04
C THR A 58 -8.25 -20.41 -6.99
N PRO A 59 -7.19 -20.79 -7.72
CA PRO A 59 -6.64 -19.92 -8.76
C PRO A 59 -7.69 -19.54 -9.80
N VAL A 60 -7.71 -18.26 -10.19
CA VAL A 60 -8.62 -17.69 -11.18
C VAL A 60 -7.85 -17.23 -12.41
N GLY A 61 -8.46 -17.35 -13.59
CA GLY A 61 -7.86 -16.89 -14.84
C GLY A 61 -7.92 -15.38 -14.96
N ARG A 62 -6.81 -14.73 -15.34
CA ARG A 62 -6.79 -13.26 -15.53
C ARG A 62 -7.77 -12.78 -16.59
N SER A 63 -7.96 -13.52 -17.69
CA SER A 63 -8.91 -13.15 -18.74
C SER A 63 -10.36 -13.08 -18.24
N GLU A 64 -10.77 -14.03 -17.38
CA GLU A 64 -12.10 -14.03 -16.77
C GLU A 64 -12.26 -12.84 -15.82
N VAL A 65 -11.25 -12.61 -14.97
CA VAL A 65 -11.24 -11.49 -14.03
C VAL A 65 -11.28 -10.14 -14.77
N THR A 66 -10.52 -9.98 -15.85
CA THR A 66 -10.55 -8.79 -16.71
C THR A 66 -11.93 -8.55 -17.28
N ALA A 67 -12.57 -9.56 -17.87
CA ALA A 67 -13.90 -9.43 -18.45
C ALA A 67 -14.97 -9.03 -17.42
N GLU A 68 -14.88 -9.56 -16.19
CA GLU A 68 -15.81 -9.19 -15.11
C GLU A 68 -15.49 -7.82 -14.49
N ALA A 69 -14.24 -7.38 -14.53
CA ALA A 69 -13.86 -6.04 -14.10
C ALA A 69 -14.35 -4.96 -15.07
N ASP A 70 -14.22 -5.20 -16.38
CA ASP A 70 -14.76 -4.29 -17.41
C ASP A 70 -16.28 -4.10 -17.23
N LYS A 71 -17.04 -5.20 -17.07
CA LYS A 71 -18.49 -5.14 -16.79
C LYS A 71 -18.81 -4.42 -15.49
N PHE A 72 -18.00 -4.63 -14.44
CA PHE A 72 -18.21 -3.94 -13.17
C PHE A 72 -18.08 -2.43 -13.36
N ILE A 73 -17.03 -1.96 -14.03
CA ILE A 73 -16.77 -0.54 -14.27
C ILE A 73 -17.86 0.10 -15.13
N GLU A 74 -18.33 -0.58 -16.17
CA GLU A 74 -19.43 -0.10 -17.02
C GLU A 74 -20.70 0.23 -16.21
N ASN A 75 -20.99 -0.54 -15.17
CA ASN A 75 -22.19 -0.40 -14.34
C ASN A 75 -21.94 0.35 -13.02
N TYR A 76 -20.68 0.67 -12.70
CA TYR A 76 -20.29 1.15 -11.38
C TYR A 76 -20.88 2.52 -11.07
N ASP A 77 -20.89 3.43 -12.04
CA ASP A 77 -21.41 4.79 -11.86
C ASP A 77 -22.91 4.83 -11.59
N GLU A 78 -23.69 3.96 -12.24
CA GLU A 78 -25.11 3.83 -11.99
C GLU A 78 -25.37 3.26 -10.59
N TRP A 79 -24.66 2.19 -10.23
CA TRP A 79 -24.74 1.60 -8.90
C TRP A 79 -24.38 2.63 -7.81
N LEU A 80 -23.28 3.37 -7.99
CA LEU A 80 -22.81 4.37 -7.04
C LEU A 80 -23.83 5.51 -6.89
N ARG A 81 -24.42 5.99 -7.99
CA ARG A 81 -25.50 6.99 -7.98
C ARG A 81 -26.72 6.50 -7.20
N SER A 82 -27.14 5.26 -7.42
CA SER A 82 -28.26 4.65 -6.71
C SER A 82 -28.01 4.60 -5.19
N LYS A 83 -26.81 4.19 -4.77
CA LYS A 83 -26.42 4.20 -3.35
C LYS A 83 -26.36 5.61 -2.78
N ALA A 84 -25.72 6.54 -3.47
CA ALA A 84 -25.58 7.93 -3.03
C ALA A 84 -26.93 8.65 -2.88
N ALA A 85 -27.87 8.39 -3.80
CA ALA A 85 -29.24 8.92 -3.74
C ALA A 85 -29.96 8.47 -2.47
N GLY A 86 -29.79 7.20 -2.06
CA GLY A 86 -30.35 6.66 -0.82
C GLY A 86 -29.88 7.41 0.45
N TYR A 87 -28.67 7.97 0.43
CA TYR A 87 -28.11 8.75 1.54
C TYR A 87 -28.18 10.28 1.33
N ARG A 88 -28.73 10.76 0.21
CA ARG A 88 -28.78 12.19 -0.17
C ARG A 88 -27.39 12.85 -0.19
N ILE A 89 -26.39 12.12 -0.66
CA ILE A 89 -25.01 12.60 -0.82
C ILE A 89 -24.65 12.69 -2.29
N THR A 90 -23.70 13.56 -2.63
CA THR A 90 -23.12 13.62 -3.97
C THR A 90 -22.06 12.52 -4.11
N PRO A 91 -22.17 11.61 -5.09
CA PRO A 91 -21.14 10.60 -5.32
C PRO A 91 -19.82 11.25 -5.73
N SER A 92 -18.71 10.69 -5.24
CA SER A 92 -17.36 11.01 -5.72
C SER A 92 -16.97 9.97 -6.76
N TYR A 93 -16.66 10.41 -7.98
CA TYR A 93 -16.19 9.52 -9.04
C TYR A 93 -14.67 9.52 -9.09
N PRO A 94 -14.02 8.36 -8.95
CA PRO A 94 -12.58 8.25 -9.15
C PRO A 94 -12.22 8.31 -10.65
N ASP A 95 -11.02 8.79 -10.95
CA ASP A 95 -10.42 8.70 -12.29
C ASP A 95 -9.99 7.27 -12.64
N GLY A 96 -9.75 6.43 -11.63
CA GLY A 96 -9.50 5.00 -11.79
C GLY A 96 -9.68 4.21 -10.50
N ILE A 97 -9.95 2.92 -10.61
CA ILE A 97 -10.26 2.03 -9.48
C ILE A 97 -9.21 0.93 -9.32
N ILE A 98 -8.66 0.77 -8.13
CA ILE A 98 -7.72 -0.28 -7.78
C ILE A 98 -8.39 -1.26 -6.81
N PHE A 99 -8.53 -2.51 -7.24
CA PHE A 99 -9.01 -3.60 -6.40
C PHE A 99 -7.85 -4.26 -5.66
N LEU A 100 -7.99 -4.44 -4.35
CA LEU A 100 -7.00 -5.12 -3.51
C LEU A 100 -7.54 -6.47 -3.09
N SER A 101 -6.82 -7.54 -3.42
CA SER A 101 -7.28 -8.90 -3.20
C SER A 101 -6.13 -9.85 -2.81
N ILE A 102 -6.48 -10.93 -2.09
CA ILE A 102 -5.63 -12.08 -1.80
C ILE A 102 -6.03 -13.29 -2.70
N CYS A 103 -6.69 -13.04 -3.83
CA CYS A 103 -6.90 -14.08 -4.84
C CYS A 103 -5.58 -14.46 -5.53
N ARG A 104 -5.58 -15.64 -6.15
CA ARG A 104 -4.43 -16.18 -6.88
C ARG A 104 -4.75 -16.17 -8.36
N PHE A 105 -3.93 -15.52 -9.18
CA PHE A 105 -4.00 -15.73 -10.62
C PHE A 105 -3.36 -17.06 -11.01
N SER A 106 -3.98 -17.77 -11.95
CA SER A 106 -3.52 -19.08 -12.44
C SER A 106 -2.14 -19.04 -13.10
N ASP A 107 -1.71 -17.87 -13.57
CA ASP A 107 -0.42 -17.62 -14.21
C ASP A 107 0.60 -16.92 -13.30
N ASN A 108 0.31 -16.84 -12.00
CA ASN A 108 1.19 -16.30 -10.96
C ASN A 108 1.53 -14.81 -11.06
N TYR A 109 0.81 -14.03 -11.86
CA TYR A 109 0.92 -12.58 -11.82
C TYR A 109 0.37 -12.02 -10.49
N PHE A 110 0.92 -10.88 -10.06
CA PHE A 110 0.45 -10.15 -8.87
C PHE A 110 -0.49 -8.99 -9.20
N ALA A 111 -0.57 -8.59 -10.46
CA ALA A 111 -1.44 -7.52 -10.89
C ALA A 111 -1.87 -7.68 -12.35
N THR A 112 -3.02 -7.12 -12.67
CA THR A 112 -3.55 -6.97 -14.03
C THR A 112 -4.39 -5.71 -14.09
N GLY A 113 -4.51 -5.10 -15.24
CA GLY A 113 -5.27 -3.85 -15.40
C GLY A 113 -5.99 -3.78 -16.75
N GLY A 114 -6.95 -2.86 -16.81
CA GLY A 114 -7.77 -2.53 -17.96
C GLY A 114 -8.26 -1.10 -17.86
N ASN A 115 -9.05 -0.61 -18.81
CA ASN A 115 -9.30 0.82 -18.93
C ASN A 115 -10.05 1.39 -17.70
N GLY A 116 -9.38 2.24 -16.93
CA GLY A 116 -9.93 2.83 -15.70
C GLY A 116 -9.88 1.93 -14.47
N TRP A 117 -9.21 0.77 -14.53
CA TRP A 117 -9.10 -0.11 -13.38
C TRP A 117 -7.82 -0.96 -13.33
N ASP A 118 -7.42 -1.32 -12.11
CA ASP A 118 -6.32 -2.25 -11.83
C ASP A 118 -6.71 -3.22 -10.71
N ILE A 119 -6.23 -4.45 -10.78
CA ILE A 119 -6.44 -5.47 -9.76
C ILE A 119 -5.07 -5.90 -9.25
N ILE A 120 -4.88 -5.80 -7.95
CA ILE A 120 -3.70 -6.29 -7.23
C ILE A 120 -4.10 -7.55 -6.47
N ALA A 121 -3.51 -8.68 -6.86
CA ALA A 121 -3.83 -10.02 -6.38
C ALA A 121 -2.60 -10.67 -5.73
N LEU A 122 -2.47 -10.52 -4.41
CA LEU A 122 -1.32 -11.02 -3.65
C LEU A 122 -1.58 -12.37 -2.97
N GLY A 123 -2.50 -13.19 -3.51
CA GLY A 123 -2.78 -14.53 -2.98
C GLY A 123 -1.63 -15.53 -3.09
N ASN A 124 -0.71 -15.31 -4.02
CA ASN A 124 0.52 -16.09 -4.15
C ASN A 124 1.64 -15.56 -3.23
N TRP A 125 1.38 -14.54 -2.42
CA TRP A 125 2.37 -14.02 -1.48
C TRP A 125 2.65 -15.02 -0.37
N GLU A 126 3.90 -15.45 -0.27
CA GLU A 126 4.37 -16.31 0.82
C GLU A 126 5.29 -15.54 1.76
N ARG A 127 5.32 -15.94 3.03
CA ARG A 127 6.15 -15.30 4.06
C ARG A 127 7.64 -15.29 3.70
N ILE A 128 8.12 -16.32 3.00
CA ILE A 128 9.51 -16.43 2.51
C ILE A 128 9.87 -15.38 1.44
N MET A 129 8.87 -14.70 0.88
CA MET A 129 9.06 -13.61 -0.08
C MET A 129 9.41 -12.30 0.63
N ALA A 130 9.28 -12.22 1.96
CA ALA A 130 9.77 -11.10 2.74
C ALA A 130 11.30 -11.17 2.95
N PRO A 131 11.99 -10.02 3.11
CA PRO A 131 11.49 -8.66 2.89
C PRO A 131 11.35 -8.33 1.40
N PRO A 132 10.54 -7.33 1.03
CA PRO A 132 9.69 -6.46 1.86
C PRO A 132 8.39 -7.17 2.28
N SER A 133 7.61 -6.57 3.19
CA SER A 133 6.32 -7.11 3.64
C SER A 133 5.23 -7.06 2.57
N ILE A 134 4.16 -7.85 2.74
CA ILE A 134 2.99 -7.81 1.83
C ILE A 134 2.32 -6.43 1.76
N VAL A 135 2.33 -5.70 2.88
CA VAL A 135 1.78 -4.34 2.95
C VAL A 135 2.59 -3.39 2.09
N GLU A 136 3.93 -3.46 2.16
CA GLU A 136 4.80 -2.66 1.31
C GLU A 136 4.64 -3.01 -0.18
N PHE A 137 4.37 -4.27 -0.49
CA PHE A 137 4.00 -4.69 -1.84
C PHE A 137 2.70 -4.05 -2.30
N PHE A 138 1.64 -4.07 -1.48
CA PHE A 138 0.40 -3.36 -1.79
C PHE A 138 0.64 -1.87 -2.02
N LEU A 139 1.38 -1.18 -1.15
CA LEU A 139 1.66 0.25 -1.31
C LEU A 139 2.39 0.56 -2.61
N THR A 140 3.42 -0.21 -2.95
CA THR A 140 4.16 -0.02 -4.20
C THR A 140 3.30 -0.32 -5.43
N LEU A 141 2.48 -1.37 -5.40
CA LEU A 141 1.61 -1.72 -6.53
C LEU A 141 0.45 -0.73 -6.69
N VAL A 142 -0.14 -0.24 -5.59
CA VAL A 142 -1.17 0.82 -5.61
C VAL A 142 -0.63 2.08 -6.26
N LEU A 143 0.59 2.50 -5.89
CA LEU A 143 1.18 3.68 -6.48
C LEU A 143 1.54 3.49 -7.97
N ARG A 144 2.00 2.29 -8.36
CA ARG A 144 2.22 1.96 -9.79
C ARG A 144 0.92 2.05 -10.58
N ALA A 145 -0.16 1.42 -10.11
CA ALA A 145 -1.48 1.49 -10.73
C ALA A 145 -2.01 2.93 -10.78
N SER A 146 -1.74 3.74 -9.75
CA SER A 146 -2.13 5.16 -9.74
C SER A 146 -1.40 5.97 -10.82
N ILE A 147 -0.14 5.65 -11.08
CA ILE A 147 0.65 6.25 -12.18
C ILE A 147 0.12 5.77 -13.54
N ASP A 148 -0.24 4.48 -13.66
CA ASP A 148 -0.91 3.93 -14.84
C ASP A 148 -2.23 4.70 -15.10
N VAL A 149 -3.05 4.99 -14.07
CA VAL A 149 -4.25 5.85 -14.20
C VAL A 149 -3.90 7.28 -14.63
N ALA A 150 -2.87 7.87 -14.02
CA ALA A 150 -2.48 9.26 -14.26
C ALA A 150 -1.95 9.53 -15.67
N CYS A 151 -1.23 8.57 -16.24
CA CYS A 151 -0.47 8.75 -17.48
C CYS A 151 -1.01 7.89 -18.65
N GLY A 152 -2.05 7.08 -18.40
CA GLY A 152 -2.63 6.15 -19.37
C GLY A 152 -2.17 4.70 -19.17
N GLN A 153 -2.95 3.76 -19.69
CA GLN A 153 -2.74 2.32 -19.56
C GLN A 153 -1.30 1.88 -19.90
N ASN A 154 -0.74 0.95 -19.11
CA ASN A 154 0.59 0.34 -19.32
C ASN A 154 1.74 1.37 -19.32
N PHE A 155 1.66 2.35 -18.42
CA PHE A 155 2.57 3.49 -18.37
C PHE A 155 3.31 3.64 -17.03
N PRO A 156 4.64 3.86 -17.06
CA PRO A 156 5.53 3.72 -18.19
C PRO A 156 5.68 2.25 -18.64
N ALA A 157 5.97 2.08 -19.92
CA ALA A 157 6.39 0.80 -20.49
C ALA A 157 7.45 0.16 -19.58
N ARG A 158 7.20 -1.09 -19.19
CA ARG A 158 8.07 -1.81 -18.27
C ARG A 158 9.47 -1.92 -18.87
N HIS A 159 10.51 -1.68 -18.08
CA HIS A 159 11.86 -1.89 -18.58
C HIS A 159 12.10 -3.38 -18.78
N GLN A 160 12.59 -3.76 -19.96
CA GLN A 160 13.04 -5.13 -20.18
C GLN A 160 14.29 -5.45 -19.36
N SER A 161 15.20 -4.49 -19.22
CA SER A 161 16.41 -4.60 -18.39
C SER A 161 16.11 -4.27 -16.93
N LEU A 162 16.74 -4.98 -15.99
CA LEU A 162 16.72 -4.64 -14.56
C LEU A 162 17.58 -3.40 -14.30
N LYS A 163 16.94 -2.28 -13.96
CA LYS A 163 17.56 -1.01 -13.56
C LYS A 163 17.42 -0.75 -12.06
N GLY A 164 16.79 -1.67 -11.33
CA GLY A 164 16.34 -1.48 -9.96
C GLY A 164 15.12 -0.56 -9.85
N CYS A 165 14.45 -0.25 -10.96
CA CYS A 165 13.30 0.63 -10.97
C CYS A 165 12.04 -0.12 -10.51
N VAL A 166 11.11 0.59 -9.88
CA VAL A 166 9.76 0.09 -9.60
C VAL A 166 8.99 -0.31 -10.87
N PHE A 167 9.40 0.15 -12.05
CA PHE A 167 8.81 -0.19 -13.35
C PHE A 167 9.58 -1.26 -14.14
N ASP A 168 10.53 -1.97 -13.52
CA ASP A 168 11.21 -3.08 -14.18
C ASP A 168 10.28 -4.28 -14.42
N PHE A 169 10.47 -4.96 -15.55
CA PHE A 169 9.87 -6.28 -15.77
C PHE A 169 10.48 -7.29 -14.81
N SER A 170 9.62 -7.96 -14.05
CA SER A 170 10.03 -8.92 -13.02
C SER A 170 9.55 -10.31 -13.39
N ALA A 171 10.40 -11.09 -14.06
CA ALA A 171 10.12 -12.49 -14.37
C ALA A 171 10.18 -13.40 -13.13
N THR A 172 10.81 -12.95 -12.04
CA THR A 172 10.98 -13.71 -10.81
C THR A 172 10.56 -12.88 -9.60
N ILE A 173 10.21 -13.57 -8.52
CA ILE A 173 9.90 -12.92 -7.23
C ILE A 173 11.08 -12.10 -6.71
N SER A 174 12.32 -12.56 -6.93
CA SER A 174 13.52 -11.84 -6.48
C SER A 174 13.63 -10.47 -7.14
N ASN A 175 13.33 -10.37 -8.44
CA ASN A 175 13.33 -9.09 -9.15
C ASN A 175 12.24 -8.16 -8.62
N ALA A 176 11.03 -8.70 -8.42
CA ALA A 176 9.91 -7.94 -7.87
C ALA A 176 10.23 -7.40 -6.47
N ARG A 177 10.84 -8.22 -5.61
CA ARG A 177 11.29 -7.83 -4.26
C ARG A 177 12.29 -6.69 -4.31
N TYR A 178 13.28 -6.77 -5.20
CA TYR A 178 14.28 -5.71 -5.34
C TYR A 178 13.63 -4.37 -5.70
N SER A 179 12.72 -4.35 -6.67
CA SER A 179 11.97 -3.15 -7.06
C SER A 179 11.15 -2.55 -5.90
N VAL A 180 10.50 -3.39 -5.09
CA VAL A 180 9.69 -2.91 -3.95
C VAL A 180 10.59 -2.41 -2.81
N LEU A 181 11.73 -3.07 -2.54
CA LEU A 181 12.67 -2.68 -1.50
C LEU A 181 13.39 -1.37 -1.80
N THR A 182 13.88 -1.20 -3.03
CA THR A 182 14.59 0.02 -3.40
C THR A 182 13.65 1.22 -3.49
N GLY A 183 12.39 0.99 -3.88
CA GLY A 183 11.45 2.08 -4.14
C GLY A 183 11.97 3.07 -5.20
N TYR A 184 12.93 2.65 -6.02
CA TYR A 184 13.65 3.56 -6.89
C TYR A 184 12.84 3.84 -8.16
N LEU A 185 12.69 5.12 -8.51
CA LEU A 185 12.12 5.56 -9.77
C LEU A 185 13.25 6.11 -10.66
N CYS A 186 13.55 5.41 -11.75
CA CYS A 186 14.68 5.80 -12.60
C CYS A 186 14.41 7.10 -13.36
N GLN A 187 15.48 7.77 -13.81
CA GLN A 187 15.38 9.04 -14.54
C GLN A 187 14.52 8.92 -15.81
N THR A 188 14.56 7.78 -16.51
CA THR A 188 13.72 7.55 -17.70
C THR A 188 12.24 7.56 -17.34
N CYS A 189 11.83 6.83 -16.31
CA CYS A 189 10.44 6.83 -15.83
C CYS A 189 10.02 8.21 -15.34
N CYS A 190 10.88 8.91 -14.59
CA CYS A 190 10.60 10.26 -14.11
C CYS A 190 10.32 11.21 -15.27
N LYS A 191 11.22 11.27 -16.27
CA LYS A 191 11.04 12.12 -17.46
C LYS A 191 9.75 11.80 -18.19
N LYS A 192 9.39 10.52 -18.29
CA LYS A 192 8.15 10.08 -18.96
C LYS A 192 6.91 10.52 -18.18
N ILE A 193 6.88 10.31 -16.87
CA ILE A 193 5.77 10.77 -16.01
C ILE A 193 5.63 12.30 -16.08
N SER A 194 6.76 13.02 -16.05
CA SER A 194 6.78 14.47 -16.18
C SER A 194 6.22 14.96 -17.51
N SER A 195 6.53 14.27 -18.62
CA SER A 195 6.07 14.66 -19.95
C SER A 195 4.60 14.37 -20.20
N GLU A 196 4.07 13.25 -19.70
CA GLU A 196 2.65 12.91 -19.91
C GLU A 196 1.71 13.60 -18.93
N ARG A 197 2.17 13.85 -17.70
CA ARG A 197 1.32 14.42 -16.66
C ARG A 197 1.86 15.72 -16.11
N SER A 198 2.87 15.64 -15.26
CA SER A 198 3.56 16.82 -14.72
C SER A 198 4.79 16.41 -13.92
N GLU A 199 5.73 17.34 -13.78
CA GLU A 199 6.90 17.16 -12.91
C GLU A 199 6.50 16.89 -11.45
N GLN A 200 5.45 17.54 -10.95
CA GLN A 200 4.94 17.30 -9.60
C GLN A 200 4.52 15.85 -9.37
N VAL A 201 3.89 15.19 -10.36
CA VAL A 201 3.50 13.78 -10.23
C VAL A 201 4.72 12.88 -10.15
N ALA A 202 5.79 13.19 -10.89
CA ALA A 202 7.03 12.43 -10.82
C ALA A 202 7.73 12.60 -9.45
N GLU A 203 7.77 13.81 -8.90
CA GLU A 203 8.35 14.08 -7.58
C GLU A 203 7.54 13.47 -6.44
N ASP A 204 6.20 13.60 -6.48
CA ASP A 204 5.30 12.97 -5.51
C ASP A 204 5.45 11.44 -5.55
N ALA A 205 5.55 10.85 -6.75
CA ALA A 205 5.79 9.41 -6.91
C ALA A 205 7.14 8.98 -6.31
N LYS A 206 8.23 9.70 -6.55
CA LYS A 206 9.54 9.40 -5.94
C LYS A 206 9.45 9.41 -4.42
N MET A 207 8.86 10.47 -3.85
CA MET A 207 8.72 10.63 -2.42
C MET A 207 7.92 9.45 -1.83
N LEU A 208 6.78 9.10 -2.44
CA LEU A 208 5.95 7.99 -1.97
C LEU A 208 6.66 6.63 -2.10
N PHE A 209 7.31 6.34 -3.23
CA PHE A 209 8.03 5.08 -3.43
C PHE A 209 9.23 4.92 -2.50
N SER A 210 9.88 6.02 -2.10
CA SER A 210 11.03 5.99 -1.19
C SER A 210 10.70 5.40 0.18
N LYS A 211 9.42 5.43 0.58
CA LYS A 211 8.91 4.98 1.89
C LYS A 211 9.59 5.63 3.09
N GLN A 212 10.43 6.65 2.90
CA GLN A 212 11.07 7.39 3.98
C GLN A 212 10.04 8.05 4.91
N TRP A 213 8.88 8.40 4.35
CA TRP A 213 7.73 8.92 5.08
C TRP A 213 7.12 7.95 6.12
N LEU A 214 7.44 6.65 6.06
CA LEU A 214 7.01 5.70 7.10
C LEU A 214 7.65 6.02 8.46
N GLY A 215 8.88 6.56 8.44
CA GLY A 215 9.67 6.86 9.63
C GLY A 215 10.09 5.62 10.43
N GLU A 216 10.78 5.85 11.53
CA GLU A 216 11.34 4.81 12.40
C GLU A 216 10.26 4.17 13.29
N ALA A 217 10.35 2.85 13.52
CA ALA A 217 9.41 2.11 14.37
C ALA A 217 9.31 2.63 15.81
N MET A 218 10.42 3.17 16.32
CA MET A 218 10.60 3.50 17.74
C MET A 218 10.09 4.90 18.12
N GLN A 219 9.85 5.76 17.13
CA GLN A 219 9.35 7.10 17.36
C GLN A 219 7.80 7.07 17.46
N PRO A 220 7.18 7.53 18.57
CA PRO A 220 5.74 7.33 18.80
C PRO A 220 4.80 7.97 17.79
N THR A 221 5.27 9.01 17.10
CA THR A 221 4.51 9.84 16.14
C THR A 221 4.72 9.44 14.69
N THR A 222 5.59 8.47 14.41
CA THR A 222 5.80 8.01 13.03
C THR A 222 4.65 7.14 12.55
N VAL A 223 4.44 7.15 11.24
CA VAL A 223 3.45 6.33 10.56
C VAL A 223 3.64 4.86 10.90
N SER A 224 4.88 4.37 10.86
CA SER A 224 5.23 2.99 11.25
C SER A 224 4.74 2.61 12.64
N ASN A 225 4.90 3.50 13.62
CA ASN A 225 4.45 3.24 14.99
C ASN A 225 2.92 3.24 15.10
N ILE A 226 2.24 4.15 14.40
CA ILE A 226 0.77 4.17 14.32
C ILE A 226 0.25 2.87 13.70
N VAL A 227 0.84 2.41 12.61
CA VAL A 227 0.50 1.15 11.94
C VAL A 227 0.70 -0.05 12.87
N LYS A 228 1.80 -0.06 13.64
CA LYS A 228 2.04 -1.04 14.70
C LYS A 228 0.94 -1.05 15.77
N LYS A 229 0.45 0.13 16.18
CA LYS A 229 -0.69 0.26 17.11
C LYS A 229 -2.01 -0.21 16.48
N LEU A 230 -2.16 -0.11 15.16
CA LEU A 230 -3.28 -0.66 14.40
C LEU A 230 -3.19 -2.19 14.19
N GLY A 231 -2.16 -2.85 14.73
CA GLY A 231 -2.06 -4.30 14.76
C GLY A 231 -1.17 -4.92 13.68
N TYR A 232 -0.48 -4.12 12.87
CA TYR A 232 0.49 -4.61 11.88
C TYR A 232 1.87 -4.01 12.11
N ASP A 233 2.87 -4.83 12.41
CA ASP A 233 4.24 -4.34 12.57
C ASP A 233 4.98 -4.47 11.24
N LEU A 234 5.23 -3.36 10.54
CA LEU A 234 5.89 -3.34 9.22
C LEU A 234 7.30 -3.95 9.24
N PHE A 235 7.99 -3.90 10.38
CA PHE A 235 9.37 -4.37 10.50
C PHE A 235 9.47 -5.82 10.93
N HIS A 236 8.41 -6.37 11.51
CA HIS A 236 8.40 -7.74 12.03
C HIS A 236 7.43 -8.67 11.29
N THR A 237 6.41 -8.13 10.63
CA THR A 237 5.35 -8.93 10.04
C THR A 237 5.65 -9.20 8.57
N SER A 238 6.07 -10.43 8.29
CA SER A 238 6.47 -10.85 6.93
C SER A 238 5.29 -11.33 6.05
N GLY A 239 4.15 -11.69 6.65
CA GLY A 239 2.98 -12.25 5.96
C GLY A 239 1.67 -11.52 6.26
N ILE A 240 0.54 -12.14 5.88
CA ILE A 240 -0.82 -11.57 6.07
C ILE A 240 -1.14 -11.30 7.55
N LYS A 241 -0.68 -12.18 8.45
CA LYS A 241 -0.82 -12.05 9.91
C LYS A 241 0.52 -12.32 10.59
N PRO A 242 0.82 -11.70 11.74
CA PRO A 242 2.02 -12.03 12.50
C PRO A 242 1.93 -13.45 13.08
N THR A 243 3.04 -14.19 13.05
CA THR A 243 3.17 -15.47 13.78
C THR A 243 3.28 -15.24 15.28
N LEU A 244 3.11 -16.29 16.08
CA LEU A 244 3.39 -16.25 17.51
C LEU A 244 4.84 -15.83 17.80
N GLY A 245 5.80 -16.31 17.01
CA GLY A 245 7.21 -15.93 17.14
C GLY A 245 7.44 -14.44 16.90
N GLU A 246 6.88 -13.87 15.82
CA GLU A 246 6.95 -12.43 15.55
C GLU A 246 6.28 -11.60 16.66
N ARG A 247 5.16 -12.10 17.23
CA ARG A 247 4.49 -11.44 18.37
C ARG A 247 5.35 -11.46 19.64
N LEU A 248 6.05 -12.57 19.91
CA LEU A 248 6.94 -12.69 21.06
C LEU A 248 8.16 -11.79 20.90
N LEU A 249 8.79 -11.78 19.72
CA LEU A 249 9.92 -10.90 19.41
C LEU A 249 9.53 -9.42 19.55
N ALA A 250 8.39 -9.02 18.99
CA ALA A 250 7.89 -7.66 19.10
C ALA A 250 7.53 -7.24 20.54
N THR A 251 7.18 -8.18 21.41
CA THR A 251 6.96 -7.95 22.85
C THR A 251 8.29 -7.81 23.58
N ALA A 252 9.26 -8.70 23.30
CA ALA A 252 10.58 -8.67 23.91
C ALA A 252 11.34 -7.37 23.63
N GLU A 253 11.28 -6.86 22.38
CA GLU A 253 11.89 -5.56 22.05
C GLU A 253 11.26 -4.39 22.84
N LYS A 254 9.93 -4.40 23.02
CA LYS A 254 9.25 -3.38 23.82
C LYS A 254 9.71 -3.40 25.27
N GLU A 255 9.84 -4.59 25.86
CA GLU A 255 10.29 -4.75 27.24
C GLU A 255 11.76 -4.35 27.41
N ALA A 256 12.64 -4.73 26.47
CA ALA A 256 14.04 -4.33 26.47
C ALA A 256 14.19 -2.79 26.45
N VAL A 257 13.44 -2.13 25.57
CA VAL A 257 13.46 -0.66 25.44
C VAL A 257 12.88 0.01 26.68
N ALA A 258 11.79 -0.51 27.25
CA ALA A 258 11.23 0.00 28.49
C ALA A 258 12.23 -0.11 29.66
N ASN A 259 12.99 -1.20 29.72
CA ASN A 259 14.02 -1.40 30.74
C ASN A 259 15.21 -0.45 30.55
N ILE A 260 15.64 -0.18 29.31
CA ILE A 260 16.68 0.81 29.03
C ILE A 260 16.24 2.21 29.44
N ILE A 261 15.00 2.62 29.11
CA ILE A 261 14.45 3.93 29.50
C ILE A 261 14.38 4.05 31.03
N LYS A 262 13.92 3.01 31.73
CA LYS A 262 13.92 2.98 33.20
C LYS A 262 15.32 3.13 33.77
N LEU A 263 16.32 2.44 33.20
CA LEU A 263 17.70 2.53 33.66
C LEU A 263 18.25 3.96 33.51
N ILE A 264 18.06 4.57 32.34
CA ILE A 264 18.48 5.96 32.08
C ILE A 264 17.77 6.93 33.03
N GLY A 265 16.46 6.80 33.22
CA GLY A 265 15.68 7.62 34.15
C GLY A 265 16.16 7.47 35.59
N THR A 266 16.53 6.26 36.01
CA THR A 266 17.06 5.99 37.36
C THR A 266 18.42 6.63 37.57
N ILE A 267 19.33 6.54 36.59
CA ILE A 267 20.65 7.19 36.63
C ILE A 267 20.49 8.71 36.68
N PHE A 268 19.59 9.27 35.88
CA PHE A 268 19.33 10.71 35.87
C PHE A 268 18.75 11.20 37.20
N LEU A 269 17.78 10.48 37.77
CA LEU A 269 17.20 10.80 39.07
C LEU A 269 18.23 10.72 40.20
N ALA A 270 19.07 9.68 40.21
CA ALA A 270 20.16 9.55 41.18
C ALA A 270 21.19 10.70 41.06
N GLY A 271 21.55 11.09 39.83
CA GLY A 271 22.40 12.25 39.58
C GLY A 271 21.77 13.57 40.03
N LEU A 272 20.47 13.76 39.80
CA LEU A 272 19.73 14.94 40.24
C LEU A 272 19.63 15.03 41.76
N LEU A 273 19.39 13.91 42.44
CA LEU A 273 19.37 13.83 43.92
C LEU A 273 20.75 14.14 44.52
N LEU A 274 21.82 13.64 43.91
CA LEU A 274 23.20 13.99 44.29
C LEU A 274 23.50 15.47 44.07
N TRP A 275 23.03 16.05 42.96
CA TRP A 275 23.26 17.46 42.62
C TRP A 275 22.46 18.43 43.50
N LEU A 276 21.21 18.10 43.83
CA LEU A 276 20.34 18.89 44.72
C LEU A 276 20.77 18.80 46.19
N GLY A 277 21.84 18.08 46.51
CA GLY A 277 22.38 18.00 47.87
C GLY A 277 21.46 17.27 48.85
N LEU A 278 20.46 16.54 48.35
CA LEU A 278 19.64 15.62 49.14
C LEU A 278 20.47 14.36 49.43
N LYS A 279 21.55 14.55 50.20
CA LYS A 279 22.17 13.45 50.92
C LYS A 279 21.23 13.08 52.07
N GLN A 280 20.78 11.83 52.10
CA GLN A 280 20.53 11.19 53.39
C GLN A 280 21.86 11.00 54.11
#